data_AF-A0AA41TCJ2-F1
#
_entry.id   AF-A0AA41TCJ2-F1
#
_cell.length_a   1.000
_cell.length_b   1.000
_cell.length_c   1.000
_cell.angle_alpha   90.00
_cell.angle_beta   90.00
_cell.angle_gamma   90.00
#
_symmetry.space_group_name_H-M   'P 1'
#
loop_
_entity.id
_entity.type
_entity.pdbx_description
1 polymer ?
#
loop_
_entity_poly.entity_id
_entity_poly.type
_entity_poly.pdbx_seq_one_letter_code
_entity_poly.pdbx_strand_id
1 'polypeptide(L)'
;MWCSVILGNNSFIWIYPTPEHKDEDTGGLTANLESVFLADGEAISQLRNCIVSLVTQRMMLYDTSILYCYEASLSHQIKDILKPEVMEEIVLETRQRHLEQEG
;
A
#
# COMPACT_ATOMS: atom_id res chain seq x y z
N MET A 1 -6.44 12.00 2.88
CA MET A 1 -5.12 11.58 3.36
C MET A 1 -4.66 10.51 2.39
N TRP A 2 -3.63 10.79 1.62
CA TRP A 2 -3.26 9.98 0.46
C TRP A 2 -1.80 9.61 0.61
N CYS A 3 -1.49 8.33 0.42
CA CYS A 3 -0.13 7.86 0.25
C CYS A 3 0.07 7.55 -1.23
N SER A 4 1.28 7.78 -1.72
CA SER A 4 1.66 7.45 -3.09
C SER A 4 2.64 6.29 -3.08
N VAL A 5 2.53 5.45 -4.11
CA VAL A 5 3.37 4.26 -4.29
C VAL A 5 4.03 4.33 -5.66
N ILE A 6 5.35 4.16 -5.71
CA ILE A 6 6.11 3.97 -6.93
C ILE A 6 6.52 2.50 -7.00
N LEU A 7 6.08 1.82 -8.06
CA LEU A 7 6.46 0.44 -8.38
C LEU A 7 7.64 0.49 -9.36
N GLY A 8 8.84 0.20 -8.87
CA GLY A 8 10.02 0.04 -9.72
C GLY A 8 9.98 -1.28 -10.47
N ASN A 9 10.41 -1.27 -11.75
CA ASN A 9 10.51 -2.49 -12.57
C ASN A 9 11.54 -3.51 -12.05
N ASN A 10 12.33 -3.13 -11.05
CA ASN A 10 13.33 -3.94 -10.35
C ASN A 10 12.82 -4.51 -9.01
N SER A 11 11.50 -4.53 -8.80
CA SER A 11 10.84 -5.00 -7.57
C SER A 11 11.09 -4.16 -6.32
N PHE A 12 11.77 -3.01 -6.46
CA PHE A 12 11.82 -2.02 -5.38
C PHE A 12 10.53 -1.20 -5.40
N ILE A 13 9.91 -1.06 -4.24
CA ILE A 13 8.67 -0.31 -4.07
C ILE A 13 8.95 0.83 -3.09
N TRP A 14 8.58 2.05 -3.49
CA TRP A 14 8.72 3.23 -2.66
C TRP A 14 7.34 3.75 -2.25
N ILE A 15 7.10 3.83 -0.95
CA ILE A 15 5.85 4.33 -0.37
C ILE A 15 6.17 5.63 0.35
N TYR A 16 5.43 6.69 0.05
CA TYR A 16 5.66 8.01 0.62
C TYR A 16 4.32 8.75 0.82
N PRO A 17 4.24 9.66 1.80
CA PRO A 17 3.04 10.47 1.98
C PRO A 17 2.86 11.37 0.76
N THR A 18 1.63 11.50 0.25
CA THR A 18 1.35 12.42 -0.85
C THR A 18 1.40 13.85 -0.30
N PRO A 19 2.35 14.70 -0.75
CA PRO A 19 2.43 16.07 -0.27
C PRO A 19 1.20 16.87 -0.72
N GLU A 20 0.70 17.75 0.15
CA GLU A 20 -0.45 18.61 -0.16
C GLU A 20 -0.14 19.61 -1.28
N HIS A 21 1.14 19.97 -1.42
CA HIS A 21 1.66 20.85 -2.45
C HIS A 21 2.63 20.03 -3.30
N LYS A 22 2.50 20.09 -4.63
CA LYS A 22 3.57 19.60 -5.50
C LYS A 22 4.72 20.58 -5.33
N ASP A 23 5.77 20.17 -4.63
CA ASP A 23 7.02 20.93 -4.62
C ASP A 23 7.60 20.90 -6.03
N GLU A 24 7.19 21.84 -6.87
CA GLU A 24 7.67 21.97 -8.25
C GLU A 24 9.16 22.38 -8.30
N ASP A 25 9.73 22.87 -7.19
CA ASP A 25 11.02 23.58 -7.20
C ASP A 25 12.24 22.84 -6.61
N THR A 26 12.07 21.73 -5.87
CA THR A 26 13.22 21.13 -5.13
C THR A 26 13.92 20.00 -5.88
N GLY A 27 13.34 19.48 -6.97
CA GLY A 27 13.94 18.44 -7.82
C GLY A 27 14.35 17.14 -7.11
N GLY A 28 13.95 16.95 -5.85
CA GLY A 28 14.28 15.78 -5.02
C GLY A 28 15.74 15.70 -4.51
N LEU A 29 16.55 16.75 -4.65
CA LEU A 29 17.96 16.75 -4.19
C LEU A 29 18.11 17.06 -2.68
N THR A 30 17.05 17.55 -2.04
CA THR A 30 17.00 17.81 -0.60
C THR A 30 16.08 16.79 0.05
N ALA A 31 16.57 16.07 1.06
CA ALA A 31 15.75 15.16 1.83
C ALA A 31 14.83 15.94 2.77
N ASN A 32 13.52 15.68 2.71
CA ASN A 32 12.60 16.12 3.74
C ASN A 32 12.81 15.27 5.00
N LEU A 33 13.28 15.90 6.09
CA LEU A 33 13.56 15.26 7.38
C LEU A 33 12.54 15.66 8.45
N GLU A 34 11.42 16.27 8.04
CA GLU A 34 10.35 16.65 8.96
C GLU A 34 9.62 15.41 9.49
N SER A 35 9.06 15.55 10.68
CA SER A 35 8.25 14.47 11.25
C SER A 35 6.99 14.28 10.43
N VAL A 36 6.75 13.03 10.02
CA VAL A 36 5.51 12.63 9.35
C VAL A 36 4.38 12.59 10.37
N PHE A 37 3.16 12.98 9.96
CA PHE A 37 1.98 12.86 10.82
C PHE A 37 1.67 11.38 11.13
N LEU A 38 1.15 11.10 12.32
CA LEU A 38 0.84 9.73 12.74
C LEU A 38 -0.05 9.00 11.73
N ALA A 39 -1.11 9.66 11.25
CA ALA A 39 -2.05 9.04 10.32
C ALA A 39 -1.44 8.76 8.93
N ASP A 40 -0.45 9.54 8.49
CA ASP A 40 0.32 9.22 7.28
C ASP A 40 1.24 8.02 7.53
N GLY A 41 1.90 7.97 8.70
CA GLY A 41 2.70 6.81 9.11
C GLY A 41 1.89 5.52 9.21
N GLU A 42 0.65 5.59 9.69
CA GLU A 42 -0.30 4.49 9.73
C GLU A 42 -0.70 4.04 8.32
N ALA A 43 -1.03 4.96 7.42
CA ALA A 43 -1.36 4.65 6.03
C ALA A 43 -0.19 4.01 5.27
N ILE A 44 1.04 4.50 5.47
CA ILE A 44 2.27 3.91 4.92
C ILE A 44 2.47 2.49 5.45
N SER A 45 2.29 2.30 6.76
CA SER A 45 2.45 0.99 7.41
C SER A 45 1.41 -0.02 6.93
N GLN A 46 0.16 0.41 6.79
CA GLN A 46 -0.94 -0.39 6.24
C GLN A 46 -0.63 -0.83 4.80
N LEU A 47 -0.28 0.11 3.92
CA LEU A 47 0.06 -0.18 2.52
C LEU A 47 1.24 -1.15 2.40
N ARG A 48 2.29 -0.93 3.22
CA ARG A 48 3.44 -1.84 3.28
C ARG A 48 2.98 -3.26 3.64
N ASN A 49 2.10 -3.40 4.62
CA ASN A 49 1.62 -4.72 5.05
C ASN A 49 0.75 -5.37 3.96
N CYS A 50 -0.13 -4.61 3.29
CA CYS A 50 -0.89 -5.09 2.15
C CYS A 50 0.00 -5.63 1.01
N ILE A 51 1.05 -4.89 0.65
CA ILE A 51 2.02 -5.31 -0.38
C ILE A 51 2.72 -6.62 0.05
N VAL A 52 3.13 -6.72 1.31
CA VAL A 52 3.73 -7.97 1.83
C VAL A 52 2.74 -9.13 1.78
N SER A 53 1.46 -8.89 2.09
CA SER A 53 0.42 -9.91 2.01
C SER A 53 0.25 -10.45 0.59
N LEU A 54 0.12 -9.54 -0.38
CA LEU A 54 -0.02 -9.86 -1.80
C LEU A 54 1.19 -10.67 -2.31
N VAL A 55 2.41 -10.20 -2.04
CA VAL A 55 3.65 -10.88 -2.47
C VAL A 55 3.77 -12.27 -1.85
N THR A 56 3.45 -12.41 -0.56
CA THR A 56 3.53 -13.70 0.14
C THR A 56 2.56 -14.72 -0.47
N GLN A 57 1.37 -14.27 -0.89
CA GLN A 57 0.37 -15.09 -1.56
C GLN A 57 0.56 -15.18 -3.09
N ARG A 58 1.70 -14.70 -3.60
CA ARG A 58 2.09 -14.72 -5.02
C ARG A 58 1.06 -14.04 -5.93
N MET A 59 0.37 -13.02 -5.44
CA MET A 59 -0.49 -12.17 -6.25
C MET A 59 0.35 -11.13 -6.98
N MET A 60 0.05 -10.89 -8.25
CA MET A 60 0.73 -9.86 -9.04
C MET A 60 0.40 -8.46 -8.50
N LEU A 61 1.41 -7.59 -8.49
CA LEU A 61 1.26 -6.21 -8.02
C LEU A 61 0.99 -5.26 -9.19
N TYR A 62 -0.13 -4.57 -9.09
CA TYR A 62 -0.51 -3.41 -9.91
C TYR A 62 -1.42 -2.51 -9.05
N ASP A 63 -1.70 -1.30 -9.54
CA ASP A 63 -2.48 -0.27 -8.83
C ASP A 63 -3.78 -0.79 -8.20
N THR A 64 -4.60 -1.52 -8.97
CA THR A 64 -5.89 -2.04 -8.50
C THR A 64 -5.76 -3.15 -7.47
N SER A 65 -4.79 -4.08 -7.60
CA SER A 65 -4.54 -5.11 -6.58
C SER A 65 -4.15 -4.51 -5.23
N ILE A 66 -3.32 -3.46 -5.24
CA ILE A 66 -2.87 -2.77 -4.04
C ILE A 66 -4.05 -1.98 -3.44
N LEU A 67 -4.84 -1.31 -4.28
CA LEU A 67 -6.03 -0.57 -3.86
C LEU A 67 -7.05 -1.50 -3.17
N TYR A 68 -7.41 -2.62 -3.78
CA TYR A 68 -8.39 -3.56 -3.22
C TYR A 68 -7.87 -4.24 -1.97
N CYS A 69 -6.59 -4.59 -1.92
CA CYS A 69 -5.98 -5.12 -0.70
C CYS A 69 -5.99 -4.08 0.42
N TYR A 70 -5.74 -2.81 0.11
CA TYR A 70 -5.84 -1.72 1.08
C TYR A 70 -7.27 -1.58 1.60
N GLU A 71 -8.28 -1.55 0.73
CA GLU A 71 -9.68 -1.46 1.14
C GLU A 71 -10.13 -2.64 2.02
N ALA A 72 -9.80 -3.88 1.63
CA ALA A 72 -10.10 -5.08 2.41
C ALA A 72 -9.39 -5.05 3.79
N SER A 73 -8.17 -4.51 3.84
CA SER A 73 -7.40 -4.40 5.08
C SER A 73 -7.98 -3.41 6.11
N LEU A 74 -8.88 -2.49 5.71
CA LEU A 74 -9.48 -1.48 6.61
C LEU A 74 -10.30 -2.10 7.74
N SER A 75 -10.78 -3.34 7.56
CA SER A 75 -11.51 -4.10 8.58
C SER A 75 -10.59 -4.67 9.68
N HIS A 76 -9.26 -4.59 9.51
CA HIS A 76 -8.27 -5.17 10.40
C HIS A 76 -7.33 -4.10 10.97
N GLN A 77 -6.80 -4.33 12.17
CA GLN A 77 -5.77 -3.43 12.71
C GLN A 77 -4.46 -3.64 11.95
N ILE A 78 -3.70 -2.56 11.72
CA ILE A 78 -2.41 -2.57 11.00
C ILE A 78 -1.49 -3.72 11.45
N LYS A 79 -1.39 -3.92 12.77
CA LYS A 79 -0.52 -4.92 13.41
C LYS A 79 -0.95 -6.38 13.14
N ASP A 80 -2.22 -6.59 12.81
CA ASP A 80 -2.82 -7.92 12.63
C ASP A 80 -2.75 -8.38 11.17
N ILE A 81 -2.54 -7.47 10.21
CA ILE A 81 -2.53 -7.78 8.76
C ILE A 81 -1.51 -8.84 8.38
N LEU A 82 -0.37 -8.89 9.06
CA LEU A 82 0.70 -9.86 8.77
C LEU A 82 0.50 -11.21 9.47
N LYS A 83 -0.60 -11.41 10.19
CA LYS A 83 -0.96 -12.74 10.70
C LYS A 83 -1.38 -13.61 9.51
N PRO A 84 -0.89 -14.86 9.40
CA PRO A 84 -1.14 -15.69 8.22
C PRO A 84 -2.62 -15.80 7.84
N GLU A 85 -3.50 -15.93 8.83
CA GLU A 85 -4.94 -16.09 8.63
C GLU A 85 -5.57 -14.81 8.05
N VAL A 86 -5.13 -13.64 8.54
CA VAL A 86 -5.60 -12.33 8.09
C VAL A 86 -5.05 -12.01 6.69
N MET A 87 -3.80 -12.37 6.42
CA MET A 87 -3.22 -12.22 5.09
C MET A 87 -4.00 -13.02 4.04
N GLU A 88 -4.32 -14.28 4.35
CA GLU A 88 -5.07 -15.15 3.46
C GLU A 88 -6.48 -14.60 3.20
N GLU A 89 -7.18 -14.17 4.26
CA GLU A 89 -8.50 -13.55 4.17
C GLU A 89 -8.50 -12.30 3.26
N ILE A 90 -7.63 -11.33 3.54
CA ILE A 90 -7.55 -10.06 2.79
C ILE A 90 -7.22 -10.33 1.31
N VAL A 91 -6.26 -11.23 1.03
CA VAL A 91 -5.85 -11.53 -0.34
C VAL A 91 -6.93 -12.32 -1.09
N LEU A 92 -7.67 -13.19 -0.41
CA LEU A 92 -8.79 -13.90 -1.01
C LEU A 92 -9.90 -12.92 -1.42
N GLU A 93 -10.28 -11.98 -0.54
CA GLU A 93 -11.25 -10.93 -0.86
C GLU A 93 -10.77 -10.07 -2.04
N THR A 94 -9.49 -9.68 -2.02
CA THR A 94 -8.86 -8.91 -3.10
C THR A 94 -8.96 -9.63 -4.44
N ARG A 95 -8.69 -10.94 -4.46
CA ARG A 95 -8.78 -11.77 -5.66
C ARG A 95 -10.22 -11.90 -6.14
N GLN A 96 -11.18 -12.09 -5.23
CA GLN A 96 -12.59 -12.21 -5.59
C GLN A 96 -13.09 -10.93 -6.27
N ARG A 97 -12.80 -9.75 -5.70
CA ARG A 97 -13.16 -8.47 -6.32
C ARG A 97 -12.54 -8.29 -7.71
N HIS A 98 -11.32 -8.79 -7.91
CA HIS A 98 -10.66 -8.74 -9.22
C HIS A 98 -11.41 -9.57 -10.26
N LEU A 99 -11.80 -10.80 -9.90
CA LEU A 99 -12.55 -11.70 -10.78
C LEU A 99 -13.93 -11.16 -11.13
N GLU A 100 -14.61 -10.49 -10.19
CA GLU A 100 -15.94 -9.89 -10.41
C GLU A 100 -15.93 -8.71 -11.38
N GLN A 101 -14.80 -8.04 -11.57
CA GLN A 101 -14.67 -6.93 -12.53
C GLN A 101 -14.18 -7.36 -13.92
N GLU A 102 -13.50 -8.51 -14.01
CA GLU A 102 -13.02 -9.06 -15.29
C GLU A 102 -14.06 -9.97 -15.99
N GLY A 103 -15.12 -10.39 -15.28
CA GLY A 103 -16.20 -11.25 -15.79
C GLY A 103 -17.39 -10.49 -16.36
#